data_AF-A0A392W353-F1
#
_entry.id   AF-A0A392W353-F1
#
_cell.length_a   1.000
_cell.length_b   1.000
_cell.length_c   1.000
_cell.angle_alpha   90.00
_cell.angle_beta   90.00
_cell.angle_gamma   90.00
#
_symmetry.space_group_name_H-M   'P 1'
#
loop_
_entity.id
_entity.type
_entity.pdbx_description
1 polymer ?
#
loop_
_entity_poly.entity_id
_entity_poly.type
_entity_poly.pdbx_seq_one_letter_code
_entity_poly.pdbx_strand_id
1 'polypeptide(L)' 'MQSARDSLYETTTVTEEDGSARLDAIGRPVTRRVARFPLSWSEEHFAASTDSYLTRD' A
#
# COMPACT_ATOMS: atom_id res chain seq x y z
N MET A 1 -3.17 -10.06 -19.17
CA MET A 1 -2.01 -10.43 -18.32
C MET A 1 -1.71 -9.25 -17.41
N GLN A 2 -1.55 -9.49 -16.12
CA GLN A 2 -1.15 -8.46 -15.16
C GLN A 2 0.34 -8.16 -15.38
N SER A 3 0.71 -6.89 -15.55
CA SER A 3 2.10 -6.56 -15.87
C SER A 3 2.99 -6.85 -14.67
N ALA A 4 4.27 -7.19 -14.86
CA ALA A 4 5.20 -7.35 -13.75
C ALA A 4 5.25 -6.10 -12.84
N ARG A 5 5.04 -4.92 -13.43
CA ARG A 5 4.90 -3.65 -12.71
C ARG A 5 3.71 -3.61 -11.75
N ASP A 6 2.62 -4.31 -12.05
CA ASP A 6 1.45 -4.32 -11.17
C ASP A 6 1.72 -5.05 -9.85
N SER A 7 2.62 -6.03 -9.86
CA SER A 7 3.16 -6.66 -8.67
C SER A 7 3.91 -5.68 -7.76
N LEU A 8 4.32 -4.49 -8.21
CA LEU A 8 4.97 -3.54 -7.30
C LEU A 8 3.98 -2.82 -6.36
N TYR A 9 2.67 -2.99 -6.56
CA TYR A 9 1.65 -2.25 -5.85
C TYR A 9 0.62 -3.18 -5.19
N GLU A 10 0.03 -2.69 -4.11
CA GLU A 10 -1.12 -3.29 -3.45
C GLU A 10 -2.28 -2.29 -3.43
N THR A 11 -3.50 -2.82 -3.38
CA THR A 11 -4.73 -2.03 -3.29
C THR A 11 -5.15 -1.95 -1.83
N THR A 12 -5.14 -0.75 -1.24
CA THR A 12 -5.62 -0.52 0.13
C THR A 12 -6.92 0.25 0.11
N THR A 13 -7.78 0.00 1.09
CA THR A 13 -8.94 0.86 1.35
C THR A 13 -8.47 2.23 1.85
N VAL A 14 -9.17 3.28 1.42
CA VAL A 14 -8.96 4.64 1.93
C VAL A 14 -9.78 4.78 3.20
N THR A 15 -9.12 5.09 4.31
CA THR A 15 -9.76 5.35 5.60
C THR A 15 -9.82 6.84 5.90
N GLU A 16 -10.89 7.28 6.56
CA GLU A 16 -11.04 8.63 7.11
C GLU A 16 -10.25 8.76 8.44
N GLU A 17 -10.23 9.97 9.02
CA GLU A 17 -9.47 10.25 10.25
C GLU A 17 -9.96 9.44 11.46
N ASP A 18 -11.24 9.04 11.44
CA ASP A 18 -11.85 8.18 12.46
C ASP A 18 -11.59 6.68 12.23
N GLY A 19 -10.85 6.31 11.17
CA GLY A 19 -10.54 4.94 10.80
C GLY A 19 -11.64 4.23 9.99
N SER A 20 -12.76 4.88 9.71
CA SER A 20 -13.82 4.31 8.88
C SER A 20 -13.43 4.28 7.40
N ALA A 21 -13.98 3.35 6.63
CA ALA A 21 -13.71 3.26 5.19
C ALA A 21 -14.47 4.33 4.43
N ARG A 22 -13.76 5.16 3.65
CA ARG A 22 -14.39 6.12 2.75
C ARG A 22 -15.18 5.38 1.67
N LEU A 23 -16.44 5.74 1.48
CA LEU A 23 -17.31 5.12 0.48
C LEU A 23 -17.45 5.99 -0.78
N ASP A 24 -17.65 5.33 -1.92
CA ASP A 24 -17.99 5.97 -3.19
C ASP A 24 -19.50 6.27 -3.30
N ALA A 25 -19.93 6.83 -4.45
CA ALA A 25 -21.33 7.19 -4.69
C ALA A 25 -22.31 6.00 -4.67
N ILE A 26 -21.81 4.76 -4.71
CA ILE A 26 -22.59 3.52 -4.72
C ILE A 26 -22.41 2.79 -3.36
N GLY A 27 -21.75 3.43 -2.38
CA GLY A 27 -21.53 2.87 -1.05
C GLY A 27 -20.42 1.82 -0.98
N ARG A 28 -19.53 1.73 -1.98
CA ARG A 28 -18.40 0.79 -1.96
C ARG A 28 -17.14 1.47 -1.40
N PRO A 29 -16.24 0.74 -0.72
CA PRO A 29 -14.98 1.31 -0.24
C PRO A 29 -14.15 1.86 -1.40
N VAL A 30 -13.74 3.11 -1.27
CA VAL A 30 -12.75 3.72 -2.14
C VAL A 30 -11.41 3.04 -1.87
N THR A 31 -10.74 2.63 -2.94
CA THR A 31 -9.43 1.99 -2.85
C THR A 31 -8.36 2.82 -3.57
N ARG A 32 -7.11 2.70 -3.12
CA ARG A 32 -5.95 3.32 -3.75
C ARG A 32 -4.83 2.30 -3.94
N ARG A 33 -4.00 2.51 -4.95
CA ARG A 33 -2.74 1.74 -5.11
C ARG A 33 -1.65 2.35 -4.25
N VAL A 34 -1.01 1.53 -3.44
CA VAL A 34 0.19 1.89 -2.68
C VAL A 34 1.36 1.02 -3.14
N ALA A 35 2.57 1.55 -3.12
CA ALA A 35 3.75 0.76 -3.46
C ALA A 35 4.04 -0.22 -2.32
N ARG A 36 4.26 -1.50 -2.67
CA ARG A 36 4.64 -2.54 -1.69
C ARG A 36 6.08 -2.39 -1.21
N PHE A 37 6.89 -1.70 -2.01
CA PHE A 37 8.30 -1.47 -1.77
C PHE A 37 8.63 0.00 -1.99
N PRO A 38 9.67 0.55 -1.34
CA PRO A 38 10.18 1.87 -1.66
C PRO A 38 10.53 1.95 -3.16
N LEU A 39 9.87 2.85 -3.88
CA LEU A 39 10.15 3.05 -5.32
C LEU A 39 11.43 3.85 -5.56
N SER A 40 11.98 4.44 -4.50
CA SER A 40 13.30 5.07 -4.43
C SER A 40 13.89 4.79 -3.06
N TRP A 41 15.15 4.37 -3.03
CA TRP A 41 15.86 4.10 -1.78
C TRP A 41 16.55 5.38 -1.30
N SER A 42 16.37 5.69 -0.02
CA SER A 42 17.07 6.73 0.74
C SER A 42 17.83 6.03 1.87
N GLU A 43 18.78 6.73 2.50
CA GLU A 43 19.61 6.17 3.58
C GLU A 43 18.78 5.60 4.74
N GLU A 44 17.62 6.19 5.03
CA GLU A 44 16.66 5.72 6.04
C GLU A 44 16.15 4.30 5.76
N HIS A 45 15.98 3.93 4.49
CA HIS A 45 15.53 2.60 4.10
C HIS A 45 16.58 1.51 4.35
N PHE A 46 17.87 1.88 4.45
CA PHE A 46 18.96 0.98 4.84
C PHE A 46 19.13 0.87 6.35
N ALA A 47 18.63 1.85 7.11
CA ALA A 47 18.60 1.79 8.57
C ALA A 47 17.50 0.85 9.10
N ALA A 48 16.42 0.67 8.33
CA ALA A 48 15.35 -0.28 8.65
C ALA A 48 15.83 -1.73 8.46
N SER A 49 15.53 -2.60 9.43
CA SER A 49 15.80 -4.04 9.30
C SER A 49 14.96 -4.66 8.18
N THR A 50 15.49 -5.70 7.52
CA THR A 50 14.78 -6.45 6.47
C THR A 50 13.40 -6.95 6.92
N ASP A 51 13.26 -7.32 8.21
CA ASP A 51 11.99 -7.72 8.82
C ASP A 51 10.88 -6.66 8.68
N SER A 52 11.23 -5.37 8.59
CA SER A 52 10.27 -4.27 8.44
C SER A 52 9.54 -4.29 7.08
N TYR A 53 10.08 -5.02 6.10
CA TYR A 53 9.51 -5.16 4.76
C TYR A 53 8.84 -6.52 4.53
N LEU A 54 8.89 -7.43 5.51
CA LEU A 54 8.25 -8.74 5.40
C LEU A 54 6.84 -8.65 5.96
N THR A 55 5.85 -8.85 5.10
CA THR A 55 4.47 -9.09 5.54
C THR A 55 4.44 -10.44 6.26
N ARG A 56 4.24 -10.43 7.58
CA ARG A 56 4.01 -11.65 8.36
C ARG A 56 2.64 -12.21 8.02
N ASP A 57 2.63 -13.48 7.63
CA ASP A 57 1.44 -14.33 7.46
C ASP A 57 0.76 -14.60 8.82
#